data_AF-A0AAU1UXZ9-F1
#
_entry.id   AF-A0AAU1UXZ9-F1
#
_cell.length_a   1.000
_cell.length_b   1.000
_cell.length_c   1.000
_cell.angle_alpha   90.00
_cell.angle_beta   90.00
_cell.angle_gamma   90.00
#
_symmetry.space_group_name_H-M   'P 1'
#
loop_
_entity.id
_entity.type
_entity.pdbx_description
1 polymer ?
#
loop_
_entity_poly.entity_id
_entity_poly.type
_entity_poly.pdbx_seq_one_letter_code
_entity_poly.pdbx_strand_id
1 'polypeptide(L)' 'MARPDIQAAGASFQDAEAVVDGTLVSSRAWPDHPSWMREFLTVLRAKAPAT' A
#
# COMPACT_ATOMS: atom_id res chain seq x y z
N MET A 1 -3.10 3.91 -10.73
CA MET A 1 -3.31 2.77 -11.64
C MET A 1 -4.78 2.41 -11.58
N ALA A 2 -5.44 2.18 -12.71
CA ALA A 2 -6.88 1.89 -12.69
C ALA A 2 -7.10 0.42 -12.29
N ARG A 3 -8.26 0.12 -11.68
CA ARG A 3 -8.68 -1.26 -11.36
C ARG A 3 -8.47 -2.27 -12.49
N PRO A 4 -8.85 -2.00 -13.77
CA PRO A 4 -8.62 -2.94 -14.86
C PRO A 4 -7.13 -3.26 -15.09
N ASP A 5 -6.24 -2.29 -14.91
CA ASP A 5 -4.80 -2.52 -15.07
C ASP A 5 -4.26 -3.45 -13.98
N ILE A 6 -4.75 -3.30 -12.75
CA ILE A 6 -4.37 -4.12 -11.59
C ILE A 6 -4.83 -5.57 -11.79
N GLN A 7 -6.05 -5.76 -12.27
CA GLN A 7 -6.59 -7.08 -12.59
C GLN A 7 -5.87 -7.72 -13.78
N ALA A 8 -5.55 -6.94 -14.82
CA ALA A 8 -4.77 -7.42 -15.96
C ALA A 8 -3.36 -7.87 -15.56
N ALA A 9 -2.77 -7.23 -14.56
CA ALA A 9 -1.50 -7.62 -13.96
C ALA A 9 -1.60 -8.85 -13.03
N GLY A 10 -2.78 -9.45 -12.88
CA GLY A 10 -3.02 -10.62 -12.02
C GLY A 10 -3.14 -10.30 -10.52
N ALA A 11 -3.20 -9.02 -10.15
CA ALA A 11 -3.39 -8.59 -8.78
C ALA A 11 -4.88 -8.39 -8.44
N SER A 12 -5.20 -8.50 -7.15
CA SER A 12 -6.56 -8.23 -6.65
C SER A 12 -6.68 -6.77 -6.23
N PHE A 13 -7.62 -6.04 -6.83
CA PHE A 13 -7.91 -4.66 -6.42
C PHE A 13 -8.74 -4.66 -5.13
N GLN A 14 -8.24 -3.98 -4.09
CA GLN A 14 -8.93 -3.76 -2.83
C GLN A 14 -9.34 -2.29 -2.72
N ASP A 15 -10.63 -2.04 -2.49
CA ASP A 15 -11.14 -0.68 -2.26
C ASP A 15 -10.98 -0.29 -0.78
N ALA A 16 -9.73 0.00 -0.41
CA ALA A 16 -9.34 0.41 0.93
C ALA A 16 -8.40 1.61 0.87
N GLU A 17 -8.35 2.40 1.95
CA GLU A 17 -7.49 3.57 2.04
C GLU A 17 -6.00 3.17 1.99
N ALA A 18 -5.61 2.09 2.66
CA ALA A 18 -4.29 1.53 2.57
C ALA A 18 -4.37 0.00 2.50
N VAL A 19 -3.55 -0.60 1.64
CA VAL A 19 -3.45 -2.04 1.43
C VAL A 19 -2.00 -2.42 1.65
N VAL A 20 -1.76 -3.34 2.57
CA VAL A 20 -0.44 -3.88 2.88
C VAL A 20 -0.38 -5.33 2.43
N ASP A 21 0.58 -5.64 1.56
CA ASP A 21 0.89 -7.00 1.13
C ASP A 21 2.40 -7.25 1.29
N GLY A 22 2.78 -7.88 2.41
CA GLY A 22 4.18 -8.09 2.76
C GLY A 22 4.93 -6.76 2.95
N THR A 23 5.74 -6.39 1.95
CA THR A 23 6.48 -5.11 1.90
C THR A 23 5.88 -4.09 0.94
N LEU A 24 4.84 -4.45 0.20
CA LEU A 24 4.11 -3.56 -0.68
C LEU A 24 3.05 -2.81 0.13
N VAL A 25 3.10 -1.47 0.10
CA VAL A 25 2.08 -0.60 0.69
C VAL A 25 1.48 0.25 -0.42
N SER A 26 0.19 0.07 -0.69
CA SER A 26 -0.54 0.70 -1.80
C SER A 26 -1.80 1.43 -1.30
N SER A 27 -2.25 2.43 -2.05
CA SER A 27 -3.43 3.25 -1.77
C SER A 27 -4.09 3.73 -3.06
N ARG A 28 -5.35 4.16 -3.00
CA ARG A 28 -6.12 4.52 -4.20
C ARG A 28 -5.65 5.83 -4.82
N ALA A 29 -5.44 6.85 -3.98
CA ALA A 29 -5.00 8.17 -4.42
C ALA A 29 -4.47 9.01 -3.23
N TRP A 30 -4.13 10.27 -3.52
CA TRP A 30 -3.65 11.26 -2.56
C TRP A 30 -4.52 11.50 -1.30
N PRO A 31 -5.86 11.33 -1.32
CA PRO A 31 -6.66 11.48 -0.11
C PRO A 31 -6.29 10.47 0.98
N ASP A 32 -5.81 9.29 0.58
CA ASP A 32 -5.49 8.20 1.49
C ASP A 32 -4.03 8.25 2.03
N HIS A 33 -3.25 9.27 1.66
CA HIS A 33 -1.84 9.43 2.08
C HIS A 33 -1.61 9.31 3.59
N PRO A 34 -2.46 9.86 4.49
CA PRO A 34 -2.24 9.69 5.93
C PRO A 34 -2.30 8.23 6.38
N SER A 35 -3.21 7.44 5.79
CA SER A 35 -3.36 6.01 6.08
C SER A 35 -2.19 5.22 5.49
N TRP A 36 -1.86 5.49 4.22
CA TRP A 36 -0.71 4.91 3.53
C TRP A 36 0.61 5.11 4.29
N MET A 37 0.88 6.35 4.73
CA MET A 37 2.15 6.71 5.37
C MET A 37 2.31 6.02 6.72
N ARG A 38 1.21 5.82 7.46
CA ARG A 38 1.22 5.06 8.72
C ARG A 38 1.67 3.62 8.46
N GLU A 39 1.05 2.95 7.50
CA GLU A 39 1.37 1.56 7.16
C GLU A 39 2.79 1.43 6.58
N PHE A 40 3.21 2.38 5.74
CA PHE A 40 4.56 2.44 5.20
C PHE A 40 5.61 2.54 6.31
N LEU A 41 5.41 3.44 7.29
CA LEU A 41 6.32 3.57 8.42
C LEU A 41 6.33 2.32 9.32
N THR A 42 5.19 1.65 9.48
CA THR A 42 5.10 0.37 10.19
C THR A 42 5.98 -0.69 9.52
N VAL A 43 5.83 -0.88 8.20
CA VAL A 43 6.64 -1.84 7.43
C VAL A 43 8.12 -1.45 7.46
N LEU A 44 8.44 -0.17 7.28
CA LEU A 44 9.82 0.32 7.28
C LEU A 44 10.51 0.05 8.62
N ARG A 45 9.86 0.36 9.74
CA ARG A 45 10.43 0.08 11.09
C ARG A 45 10.62 -1.40 11.35
N ALA A 46 9.71 -2.25 10.84
CA ALA A 46 9.80 -3.70 11.01
C ALA A 46 10.92 -4.33 10.16
N LYS A 47 11.23 -3.76 8.99
CA LYS A 47 12.23 -4.32 8.04
C LYS A 47 13.60 -3.66 8.09
N ALA A 48 13.65 -2.40 8.49
CA ALA A 48 14.88 -1.61 8.60
C ALA A 48 14.84 -0.77 9.89
N PRO A 49 15.04 -1.41 11.07
CA PRO A 49 15.11 -0.68 12.32
C PRO A 49 16.31 0.28 12.27
N ALA A 50 16.08 1.56 12.51
CA ALA A 50 17.17 2.50 12.74
C ALA A 50 17.84 2.12 14.07
N THR A 51 19.11 1.71 14.00
CA THR A 51 19.99 1.54 15.16
C THR A 51 20.62 2.88 15.52
#